data_AF-A0A940CZP9-F1
#
_entry.id   AF-A0A940CZP9-F1
#
_cell.length_a   1.000
_cell.length_b   1.000
_cell.length_c   1.000
_cell.angle_alpha   90.00
_cell.angle_beta   90.00
_cell.angle_gamma   90.00
#
_symmetry.space_group_name_H-M   'P 1'
#
loop_
_entity.id
_entity.type
_entity.pdbx_description
1 polymer ?
#
loop_
_entity_poly.entity_id
_entity_poly.type
_entity_poly.pdbx_seq_one_letter_code
_entity_poly.pdbx_strand_id
1 'polypeptide(L)' 'MKKRIEIRIKKEWCKSCEICVRMCPRKVLEMEGFYPKVIALENCTACRICENMCPDFAIEVYVEQEESQLEK' A
#
# COMPACT_ATOMS: atom_id res chain seq x y z
N MET A 1 -20.64 1.31 -3.49
CA MET A 1 -19.41 1.15 -4.31
C MET A 1 -18.36 0.50 -3.43
N LYS A 2 -18.03 -0.79 -3.65
CA LYS A 2 -16.92 -1.43 -2.93
C LYS A 2 -15.64 -1.08 -3.70
N LYS A 3 -14.67 -0.45 -3.03
CA LYS A 3 -13.33 -0.25 -3.56
C LYS A 3 -12.44 -1.36 -3.02
N ARG A 4 -11.78 -2.11 -3.89
CA ARG A 4 -10.80 -3.12 -3.47
C ARG A 4 -9.42 -2.50 -3.53
N ILE A 5 -8.70 -2.56 -2.41
CA ILE A 5 -7.34 -2.01 -2.28
C ILE A 5 -6.37 -3.19 -2.18
N GLU A 6 -5.26 -3.10 -2.89
CA GLU A 6 -4.14 -4.05 -2.81
C GLU A 6 -2.83 -3.26 -2.66
N ILE A 7 -1.92 -3.74 -1.82
CA ILE A 7 -0.56 -3.19 -1.67
C ILE A 7 0.43 -4.30 -2.05
N ARG A 8 1.25 -4.08 -3.09
CA ARG A 8 2.32 -5.00 -3.50
C ARG A 8 3.67 -4.47 -3.06
N ILE A 9 4.54 -5.37 -2.60
CA ILE A 9 5.87 -5.04 -2.09
C ILE A 9 6.90 -5.93 -2.82
N LYS A 10 7.74 -5.30 -3.66
CA LYS A 10 8.83 -5.95 -4.39
C LYS A 10 10.04 -6.09 -3.45
N LYS A 11 10.13 -7.22 -2.75
CA LYS A 11 11.20 -7.49 -1.76
C LYS A 11 12.61 -7.33 -2.33
N GLU A 12 12.82 -7.71 -3.59
CA GLU A 12 14.06 -7.54 -4.34
C GLU A 12 14.56 -6.08 -4.44
N TRP A 13 13.65 -5.09 -4.40
CA TRP A 13 14.00 -3.67 -4.50
C TRP A 13 14.00 -2.99 -3.14
N CYS A 14 13.34 -3.58 -2.14
CA CYS A 14 13.25 -3.02 -0.80
C CYS A 14 14.61 -2.97 -0.09
N LYS A 15 14.98 -1.79 0.44
CA LYS A 15 16.22 -1.58 1.21
C LYS A 15 16.03 -1.54 2.72
N SER A 16 14.89 -1.99 3.24
CA SER A 16 14.59 -2.04 4.68
C SER A 16 14.68 -0.68 5.40
N CYS A 17 14.45 0.43 4.69
CA CYS A 17 14.62 1.79 5.24
C CYS A 17 13.48 2.26 6.17
N GLU A 18 12.41 1.46 6.31
CA GLU A 18 11.24 1.72 7.17
C GLU A 18 10.41 2.98 6.85
N ILE A 19 10.76 3.76 5.82
CA ILE A 19 10.06 5.01 5.48
C ILE A 19 8.56 4.77 5.28
N CYS A 20 8.20 3.70 4.55
CA CYS A 20 6.80 3.36 4.29
C CYS A 20 5.99 3.05 5.56
N VAL A 21 6.60 2.41 6.55
CA VAL A 21 5.99 2.08 7.84
C VAL A 21 5.78 3.36 8.66
N ARG A 22 6.83 4.20 8.76
CA ARG A 22 6.79 5.44 9.56
C ARG A 22 5.84 6.49 8.98
N MET A 23 5.76 6.58 7.66
CA MET A 23 4.96 7.59 6.98
C MET A 23 3.50 7.18 6.77
N CYS A 24 3.13 5.93 7.07
CA CYS A 24 1.74 5.50 6.90
C CYS A 24 0.84 6.13 7.99
N PRO A 25 -0.06 7.07 7.65
CA PRO A 25 -0.90 7.75 8.66
C PRO A 25 -1.92 6.79 9.28
N ARG A 26 -2.25 5.70 8.58
CA ARG A 26 -3.18 4.66 9.01
C ARG A 26 -2.50 3.46 9.66
N LYS A 27 -1.15 3.47 9.77
CA LYS A 27 -0.35 2.39 10.37
C LYS A 27 -0.70 1.00 9.85
N VAL A 28 -0.91 0.87 8.54
CA VAL A 28 -1.30 -0.41 7.90
C VAL A 28 -0.11 -1.31 7.55
N LEU A 29 1.10 -0.79 7.74
CA LEU A 29 2.37 -1.48 7.46
C LEU A 29 3.17 -1.61 8.76
N GLU A 30 3.84 -2.74 8.93
CA GLU A 30 4.81 -3.01 9.99
C GLU A 30 6.04 -3.70 9.39
N MET A 31 7.19 -3.65 10.06
CA MET A 31 8.36 -4.43 9.64
C MET A 31 8.24 -5.88 10.13
N GLU A 32 8.31 -6.84 9.22
CA GLU A 32 8.48 -8.27 9.52
C GLU A 32 9.87 -8.71 9.03
N GLY A 33 10.81 -8.80 9.97
CA GLY A 33 12.23 -8.99 9.64
C GLY A 33 12.75 -7.79 8.86
N PHE A 34 13.27 -8.03 7.65
CA PHE A 34 13.83 -6.98 6.78
C PHE A 34 12.79 -6.32 5.85
N TYR A 35 11.55 -6.82 5.79
CA TYR A 35 10.58 -6.36 4.80
C TYR A 35 9.32 -5.78 5.45
N PRO A 36 8.73 -4.73 4.87
CA PRO A 36 7.43 -4.27 5.30
C PRO A 36 6.36 -5.34 4.98
N LYS A 37 5.40 -5.47 5.89
CA LYS A 37 4.23 -6.36 5.81
C LYS A 37 2.97 -5.56 6.06
N VAL A 38 1.93 -5.87 5.30
CA VAL A 38 0.59 -5.29 5.50
C VAL A 38 -0.09 -5.98 6.68
N ILE A 39 -0.46 -5.23 7.70
CA ILE A 39 -1.08 -5.75 8.94
C ILE A 39 -2.55 -5.36 9.10
N ALA A 40 -3.01 -4.30 8.43
CA ALA A 40 -4.37 -3.78 8.58
C ALA A 40 -4.87 -3.12 7.28
N LEU A 41 -4.97 -3.91 6.20
CA LEU A 41 -5.32 -3.42 4.86
C LEU A 41 -6.69 -2.74 4.82
N GLU A 42 -7.63 -3.18 5.65
CA GLU A 42 -8.96 -2.62 5.83
C GLU A 42 -8.96 -1.13 6.26
N ASN A 43 -7.88 -0.67 6.89
CA ASN A 43 -7.72 0.72 7.30
C ASN A 43 -7.02 1.58 6.23
N CYS A 44 -6.55 0.97 5.13
CA CYS A 44 -5.87 1.68 4.06
C CYS A 44 -6.87 2.54 3.30
N THR A 45 -6.52 3.81 3.08
CA THR A 45 -7.35 4.74 2.27
C THR A 45 -6.81 4.92 0.86
N ALA A 46 -5.85 4.10 0.44
CA ALA A 46 -5.10 4.23 -0.81
C ALA A 46 -4.51 5.64 -1.04
N CYS A 47 -3.98 6.26 0.02
CA CYS A 47 -3.37 7.60 -0.06
C CYS A 47 -2.03 7.66 -0.83
N ARG A 48 -1.44 6.50 -1.16
CA ARG A 48 -0.18 6.35 -1.91
C ARG A 48 1.07 6.97 -1.28
N ILE A 49 1.02 7.40 -0.01
CA ILE A 49 2.21 7.93 0.68
C ILE A 49 3.34 6.89 0.73
N CYS A 50 3.04 5.63 1.04
CA CYS A 50 4.05 4.57 1.09
C CYS A 50 4.70 4.27 -0.27
N GLU A 51 3.93 4.38 -1.36
CA GLU A 51 4.39 4.23 -2.74
C GLU A 51 5.27 5.42 -3.14
N ASN A 52 4.79 6.65 -2.96
CA ASN A 52 5.49 7.88 -3.35
C ASN A 52 6.77 8.14 -2.54
N MET A 53 6.81 7.72 -1.28
CA MET A 53 7.96 7.92 -0.40
C MET A 53 8.97 6.78 -0.47
N CYS A 54 8.71 5.71 -1.23
CA CYS A 54 9.67 4.63 -1.39
C CYS A 54 10.78 5.07 -2.37
N PRO A 55 12.04 5.27 -1.90
CA PRO A 55 13.11 5.74 -2.78
C PRO A 55 13.50 4.73 -3.87
N ASP A 56 13.20 3.45 -3.65
CA ASP A 56 13.50 2.36 -4.57
C ASP A 56 12.26 1.88 -5.37
N PHE A 57 11.13 2.58 -5.26
CA PHE A 57 9.85 2.21 -5.91
C PHE A 57 9.42 0.75 -5.63
N ALA A 58 9.75 0.24 -4.45
CA ALA A 58 9.51 -1.15 -4.06
C ALA A 58 8.05 -1.41 -3.62
N ILE A 59 7.17 -0.40 -3.61
CA ILE A 59 5.79 -0.49 -3.14
C ILE A 59 4.85 0.06 -4.21
N GLU A 60 3.79 -0.69 -4.52
CA GLU A 60 2.73 -0.31 -5.48
C GLU A 60 1.36 -0.41 -4.80
N VAL A 61 0.48 0.58 -5.00
CA VAL A 61 -0.87 0.63 -4.43
C VAL A 61 -1.93 0.60 -5.53
N TYR A 62 -2.72 -0.48 -5.57
CA TYR A 62 -3.79 -0.67 -6.53
C TYR A 62 -5.16 -0.37 -5.90
N VAL A 63 -6.03 0.25 -6.69
CA VAL A 63 -7.43 0.49 -6.36
C VAL A 63 -8.27 0.01 -7.51
N GLU A 64 -9.05 -1.04 -7.30
CA GLU A 64 -10.06 -1.45 -8.26
C GLU A 64 -11.39 -0.78 -7.94
N GLN A 65 -12.00 -0.21 -8.98
CA GLN A 65 -13.35 0.33 -8.92
C GLN A 65 -14.25 -0.69 -9.63
N GLU A 66 -15.18 -1.31 -8.89
CA GLU A 66 -16.33 -1.92 -9.55
C GLU A 66 -17.14 -0.78 -10.17
N GLU A 67 -17.08 -0.65 -11.50
CA GLU A 67 -18.02 0.17 -12.26
C GLU A 67 -19.42 -0.37 -11.99
N SER A 68 -20.18 0.33 -11.16
CA SER A 68 -21.63 0.18 -11.16
C SER A 68 -22.11 0.63 -12.52
N GLN A 69 -22.53 -0.32 -13.34
CA GLN A 69 -23.25 -0.09 -14.59
C GLN A 69 -24.43 0.86 -14.31
N LEU A 70 -24.24 2.14 -14.64
CA LEU A 70 -25.24 3.21 -14.71
C LEU A 70 -24.83 3.96 -15.99
N GLU A 71 -25.62 4.07 -17.06
CA GLU A 71 -27.05 3.89 -17.29
C GLU A 71 -27.26 3.59 -18.78
N LYS A 72 -28.27 2.76 -19.08
CA LYS A 72 -29.14 2.75 -20.28
C LYS A 72 -28.54 2.71 -21.69
#